data_AF-A0A836BX88-F1
#
_entry.id   AF-A0A836BX88-F1
#
_cell.length_a   1.000
_cell.length_b   1.000
_cell.length_c   1.000
_cell.angle_alpha   90.00
_cell.angle_beta   90.00
_cell.angle_gamma   90.00
#
_symmetry.space_group_name_H-M   'P 1'
#
loop_
_entity.id
_entity.type
_entity.pdbx_description
1 polymer ?
#
loop_
_entity_poly.entity_id
_entity_poly.type
_entity_poly.pdbx_seq_one_letter_code
_entity_poly.pdbx_strand_id
1 'polypeptide(L)'
;MLARQRQRVAAEIIEAGRRAGVPSSPEQLREGLQALEALLPGFTPNLDSLKASEWARIASDAPAAASKIILLKTHYPRLDLARALAAHPRLLLQSVEQLDRSATQVRQLLDRAKDAERLLAAVPALLEPKALISVLITVTKWYQLEKDPIEVLEADPELVQRAQDYDVPFEPVYIDEQGNWSAPLLNYREKRTDWQKYIDQTFYKQP
;
A
#
# COMPACT_ATOMS: atom_id res chain seq x y z
N MET A 1 1.85 18.14 23.87
CA MET A 1 2.09 18.59 22.48
C MET A 1 1.18 17.86 21.48
N LEU A 2 1.09 16.53 21.52
CA LEU A 2 0.24 15.73 20.62
C LEU A 2 -1.24 16.15 20.55
N ALA A 3 -1.88 16.44 21.69
CA ALA A 3 -3.29 16.85 21.71
C ALA A 3 -3.55 18.17 20.95
N ARG A 4 -2.64 19.14 21.04
CA ARG A 4 -2.73 20.41 20.30
C ARG A 4 -2.52 20.21 18.80
N GLN A 5 -1.59 19.34 18.43
CA GLN A 5 -1.36 18.98 17.02
C GLN A 5 -2.60 18.30 16.42
N ARG A 6 -3.22 17.36 17.14
CA ARG A 6 -4.46 16.69 16.71
C ARG A 6 -5.60 17.68 16.52
N GLN A 7 -5.80 18.61 17.46
CA GLN A 7 -6.81 19.65 17.32
C GLN A 7 -6.58 20.55 16.10
N ARG A 8 -5.32 20.90 15.82
CA ARG A 8 -4.95 21.67 14.61
C ARG A 8 -5.28 20.90 13.33
N VAL A 9 -4.87 19.63 13.25
CA VAL A 9 -5.13 18.77 12.08
C VAL A 9 -6.63 18.59 11.87
N ALA A 10 -7.40 18.33 12.93
CA ALA A 10 -8.85 18.21 12.84
C ALA A 10 -9.51 19.51 12.36
N ALA A 11 -9.08 20.68 12.85
CA ALA A 11 -9.58 21.97 12.40
C ALA A 11 -9.29 22.22 10.91
N GLU A 12 -8.10 21.83 10.44
CA GLU A 12 -7.71 21.94 9.04
C GLU A 12 -8.55 21.03 8.12
N ILE A 13 -8.79 19.78 8.55
CA ILE A 13 -9.66 18.84 7.84
C ILE A 13 -11.09 19.38 7.75
N ILE A 14 -11.64 19.90 8.85
CA ILE A 14 -12.99 20.46 8.89
C ILE A 14 -13.13 21.66 7.93
N GLU A 15 -12.18 22.60 7.96
CA GLU A 15 -12.21 23.76 7.08
C GLU A 15 -12.01 23.37 5.60
N ALA A 16 -11.13 22.42 5.31
CA ALA A 16 -10.94 21.89 3.96
C ALA A 16 -12.20 21.17 3.45
N GLY A 17 -12.87 20.39 4.30
CA GLY A 17 -14.14 19.72 4.00
C GLY A 17 -15.23 20.72 3.64
N ARG A 18 -15.35 21.81 4.41
CA ARG A 18 -16.28 22.91 4.14
C ARG A 18 -16.03 23.54 2.78
N ARG A 19 -14.76 23.86 2.46
CA ARG A 19 -14.38 24.45 1.17
C ARG A 19 -14.60 23.50 -0.01
N ALA A 20 -14.42 22.20 0.21
CA ALA A 20 -14.58 21.17 -0.81
C ALA A 20 -16.04 20.72 -1.02
N GLY A 21 -16.99 21.27 -0.25
CA GLY A 21 -18.41 20.91 -0.36
C GLY A 21 -18.75 19.50 0.11
N VAL A 22 -18.00 18.96 1.09
CA VAL A 22 -18.34 17.67 1.72
C VAL A 22 -19.69 17.83 2.43
N PRO A 23 -20.70 16.96 2.18
CA PRO A 23 -22.04 17.10 2.72
C PRO A 23 -22.13 16.66 4.19
N SER A 24 -21.36 17.31 5.06
CA SER A 24 -21.33 17.02 6.50
C SER A 24 -21.02 18.28 7.30
N SER A 25 -21.62 18.40 8.48
CA SER A 25 -21.35 19.52 9.39
C SER A 25 -19.95 19.41 10.02
N PRO A 26 -19.37 20.53 10.50
CA PRO A 26 -18.14 20.52 11.28
C PRO A 26 -18.16 19.56 12.48
N GLU A 27 -19.31 19.43 13.12
CA GLU A 27 -19.54 18.53 14.26
C GLU A 27 -19.50 17.07 13.80
N GLN A 28 -20.20 16.72 12.72
CA GLN A 28 -20.19 15.37 12.15
C GLN A 28 -18.78 14.94 11.73
N LEU A 29 -18.01 15.83 11.11
CA LEU A 29 -16.61 15.55 10.75
C LEU A 29 -15.74 15.32 11.99
N ARG A 30 -15.95 16.10 13.06
CA ARG A 30 -15.23 15.93 14.33
C ARG A 30 -15.58 14.61 15.00
N GLU A 31 -16.86 14.25 15.05
CA GLU A 31 -17.35 12.97 15.57
C GLU A 31 -16.80 11.80 14.75
N GLY A 32 -16.79 11.91 13.41
CA GLY A 32 -16.23 10.89 12.53
C GLY A 32 -14.73 10.67 12.77
N LEU A 33 -13.94 11.75 12.92
CA LEU A 33 -12.52 11.65 13.28
C LEU A 33 -12.32 10.99 14.65
N GLN A 34 -13.16 11.32 15.64
CA GLN A 34 -13.11 10.67 16.96
C GLN A 34 -13.49 9.20 16.90
N ALA A 35 -14.49 8.83 16.10
CA ALA A 35 -14.90 7.44 15.91
C ALA A 35 -13.76 6.60 15.29
N LEU A 36 -13.04 7.16 14.32
CA LEU A 36 -11.87 6.51 13.72
C LEU A 36 -10.73 6.32 14.73
N GLU A 37 -10.44 7.32 15.56
CA GLU A 37 -9.44 7.21 16.63
C GLU A 37 -9.85 6.19 17.71
N ALA A 38 -11.14 6.11 18.03
CA ALA A 38 -11.66 5.12 18.97
C ALA A 38 -11.55 3.69 18.42
N LEU A 39 -11.77 3.50 17.11
CA LEU A 39 -11.64 2.20 16.45
C LEU A 39 -10.18 1.75 16.32
N LEU A 40 -9.28 2.69 16.03
CA LEU A 40 -7.83 2.45 15.92
C LEU A 40 -7.09 3.38 16.88
N PRO A 41 -6.90 2.98 18.15
CA PRO A 41 -6.18 3.78 19.12
C PRO A 41 -4.79 4.18 18.62
N GLY A 42 -4.50 5.48 18.65
CA GLY A 42 -3.23 6.03 18.15
C GLY A 42 -3.25 6.44 16.68
N PHE A 43 -4.33 6.18 15.95
CA PHE A 43 -4.53 6.68 14.60
C PHE A 43 -4.60 8.20 14.57
N THR A 44 -3.76 8.81 13.74
CA THR A 44 -3.75 10.25 13.50
C THR A 44 -3.71 10.52 12.00
N PRO A 45 -4.66 11.30 11.45
CA PRO A 45 -4.59 11.72 10.05
C PRO A 45 -3.25 12.38 9.72
N ASN A 46 -2.65 11.96 8.62
CA ASN A 46 -1.39 12.49 8.12
C ASN A 46 -1.66 13.33 6.85
N LEU A 47 -1.47 14.64 6.96
CA LEU A 47 -1.75 15.59 5.88
C LEU A 47 -0.68 15.60 4.79
N ASP A 48 0.51 15.06 5.05
CA ASP A 48 1.58 14.93 4.05
C ASP A 48 1.27 13.78 3.07
N SER A 49 0.56 12.76 3.55
CA SER A 49 0.20 11.57 2.76
C SER A 49 -1.13 11.68 2.00
N LEU A 50 -2.05 12.52 2.50
CA LEU A 50 -3.39 12.69 1.94
C LEU A 50 -3.95 14.08 2.23
N LYS A 51 -4.66 14.66 1.24
CA LYS A 51 -5.19 16.01 1.37
C LYS A 51 -6.25 16.08 2.47
N ALA A 52 -6.28 17.21 3.17
CA ALA A 52 -7.27 17.48 4.22
C ALA A 52 -8.73 17.32 3.74
N SER A 53 -9.04 17.65 2.49
CA SER A 53 -10.38 17.47 1.91
C SER A 53 -10.75 15.99 1.68
N GLU A 54 -9.78 15.12 1.41
CA GLU A 54 -10.01 13.68 1.27
C GLU A 54 -10.17 13.02 2.63
N TRP A 55 -9.41 13.47 3.63
CA TRP A 55 -9.64 13.12 5.03
C TRP A 55 -11.04 13.52 5.50
N ALA A 56 -11.54 14.68 5.09
CA ALA A 56 -12.90 15.09 5.40
C ALA A 56 -13.94 14.15 4.78
N ARG A 57 -13.72 13.65 3.56
CA ARG A 57 -14.58 12.63 2.93
C ARG A 57 -14.57 11.30 3.68
N ILE A 58 -13.41 10.88 4.18
CA ILE A 58 -13.30 9.68 5.01
C ILE A 58 -14.06 9.89 6.33
N ALA A 59 -13.87 11.03 6.98
CA ALA A 59 -14.53 11.35 8.25
C ALA A 59 -16.04 11.53 8.12
N SER A 60 -16.55 12.03 6.98
CA SER A 60 -18.00 12.16 6.73
C SER A 60 -18.73 10.83 6.67
N ASP A 61 -18.02 9.73 6.40
CA ASP A 61 -18.56 8.38 6.38
C ASP A 61 -17.70 7.44 7.24
N ALA A 62 -17.64 7.76 8.54
CA ALA A 62 -16.94 6.94 9.52
C ALA A 62 -17.41 5.47 9.55
N PRO A 63 -18.70 5.13 9.38
CA PRO A 63 -19.14 3.74 9.28
C PRO A 63 -18.52 2.97 8.10
N ALA A 64 -18.47 3.57 6.90
CA ALA A 64 -17.82 2.94 5.76
C ALA A 64 -16.31 2.78 5.96
N ALA A 65 -15.65 3.79 6.54
CA ALA A 65 -14.24 3.71 6.89
C ALA A 65 -13.97 2.63 7.95
N ALA A 66 -14.83 2.49 8.96
CA ALA A 66 -14.75 1.44 9.97
C ALA A 66 -14.86 0.04 9.34
N SER A 67 -15.76 -0.13 8.38
CA SER A 67 -15.93 -1.40 7.66
C SER A 67 -14.65 -1.80 6.90
N LYS A 68 -13.98 -0.83 6.25
CA LYS A 68 -12.69 -1.04 5.57
C LYS A 68 -11.57 -1.40 6.56
N ILE A 69 -11.55 -0.77 7.73
CA ILE A 69 -10.57 -1.06 8.79
C ILE A 69 -10.77 -2.49 9.32
N ILE A 70 -12.01 -2.89 9.59
CA ILE A 70 -12.35 -4.25 10.05
C ILE A 70 -11.93 -5.29 9.01
N LEU A 71 -12.21 -5.02 7.73
CA LEU A 71 -11.78 -5.86 6.61
C LEU A 71 -10.25 -6.02 6.59
N LEU A 72 -9.51 -4.92 6.66
CA LEU A 72 -8.04 -4.96 6.72
C LEU A 72 -7.53 -5.72 7.94
N LYS A 73 -8.19 -5.59 9.10
CA LYS A 73 -7.80 -6.33 10.31
C LYS A 73 -8.06 -7.83 10.20
N THR A 74 -9.04 -8.21 9.39
CA THR A 74 -9.37 -9.61 9.11
C THR A 74 -8.29 -10.24 8.21
N HIS A 75 -7.79 -9.50 7.22
CA HIS A 75 -6.69 -9.95 6.36
C HIS A 75 -5.32 -9.88 7.03
N TYR A 76 -5.10 -8.88 7.89
CA TYR A 76 -3.81 -8.58 8.54
C TYR A 76 -3.97 -8.40 10.06
N PRO A 77 -4.16 -9.51 10.81
CA PRO A 77 -4.48 -9.46 12.23
C PRO A 77 -3.34 -8.97 13.12
N ARG A 78 -2.08 -9.11 12.72
CA ARG A 78 -0.89 -8.69 13.48
C ARG A 78 -0.35 -7.32 13.04
N LEU A 79 -0.80 -6.80 11.91
CA LEU A 79 -0.42 -5.49 11.41
C LEU A 79 -0.92 -4.35 12.32
N ASP A 80 -0.03 -3.41 12.62
CA ASP A 80 -0.37 -2.12 13.22
C ASP A 80 -1.05 -1.24 12.17
N LEU A 81 -2.36 -1.41 12.04
CA LEU A 81 -3.17 -0.66 11.08
C LEU A 81 -3.20 0.84 11.38
N ALA A 82 -3.05 1.27 12.63
CA ALA A 82 -3.05 2.69 12.96
C ALA A 82 -1.85 3.37 12.29
N ARG A 83 -0.66 2.78 12.42
CA ARG A 83 0.55 3.26 11.76
C ARG A 83 0.48 3.08 10.25
N ALA A 84 0.04 1.92 9.76
CA ALA A 84 -0.02 1.62 8.34
C ALA A 84 -0.97 2.56 7.59
N LEU A 85 -2.16 2.82 8.13
CA LEU A 85 -3.15 3.73 7.53
C LEU A 85 -2.78 5.21 7.70
N ALA A 86 -2.01 5.58 8.72
CA ALA A 86 -1.45 6.93 8.80
C ALA A 86 -0.36 7.17 7.74
N ALA A 87 0.40 6.13 7.37
CA ALA A 87 1.41 6.21 6.31
C ALA A 87 0.79 6.10 4.91
N HIS A 88 -0.23 5.25 4.74
CA HIS A 88 -0.87 4.96 3.45
C HIS A 88 -2.41 5.05 3.50
N PRO A 89 -2.98 6.25 3.79
CA PRO A 89 -4.41 6.43 4.03
C PRO A 89 -5.29 6.26 2.79
N ARG A 90 -4.72 6.27 1.58
CA ARG A 90 -5.45 6.10 0.32
C ARG A 90 -6.21 4.78 0.25
N LEU A 91 -5.81 3.78 1.02
CA LEU A 91 -6.55 2.53 1.18
C LEU A 91 -8.00 2.76 1.65
N LEU A 92 -8.23 3.76 2.50
CA LEU A 92 -9.57 4.08 3.00
C LEU A 92 -10.47 4.77 1.95
N LEU A 93 -9.90 5.21 0.82
CA LEU A 93 -10.66 5.79 -0.30
C LEU A 93 -11.19 4.73 -1.28
N GLN A 94 -10.66 3.51 -1.23
CA GLN A 94 -11.11 2.41 -2.09
C GLN A 94 -12.51 1.94 -1.71
N SER A 95 -13.21 1.28 -2.64
CA SER A 95 -14.42 0.53 -2.29
C SER A 95 -14.06 -0.68 -1.43
N VAL A 96 -15.03 -1.20 -0.65
CA VAL A 96 -14.80 -2.40 0.19
C VAL A 96 -14.38 -3.60 -0.67
N GLU A 97 -15.00 -3.76 -1.84
CA GLU A 97 -14.72 -4.85 -2.79
C GLU A 97 -13.36 -4.71 -3.46
N GLN A 98 -12.92 -3.48 -3.73
CA GLN A 98 -11.56 -3.22 -4.25
C GLN A 98 -10.51 -3.54 -3.18
N LEU A 99 -10.77 -3.14 -1.94
CA LEU A 99 -9.87 -3.37 -0.82
C LEU A 99 -9.74 -4.86 -0.49
N ASP A 100 -10.86 -5.60 -0.50
CA ASP A 100 -10.88 -7.05 -0.24
C ASP A 100 -10.12 -7.84 -1.32
N ARG A 101 -10.37 -7.53 -2.59
CA ARG A 101 -9.62 -8.12 -3.71
C ARG A 101 -8.13 -7.81 -3.61
N SER A 102 -7.79 -6.56 -3.31
CA SER A 102 -6.39 -6.13 -3.15
C SER A 102 -5.71 -6.88 -2.00
N ALA A 103 -6.36 -6.96 -0.84
CA ALA A 103 -5.82 -7.65 0.32
C ALA A 103 -5.61 -9.15 0.06
N THR A 104 -6.59 -9.79 -0.58
CA THR A 104 -6.50 -11.19 -1.00
C THR A 104 -5.31 -11.41 -1.93
N GLN A 105 -5.14 -10.54 -2.93
CA GLN A 105 -4.05 -10.65 -3.88
C GLN A 105 -2.67 -10.42 -3.23
N VAL A 106 -2.55 -9.43 -2.34
CA VAL A 106 -1.31 -9.21 -1.58
C VAL A 106 -0.97 -10.43 -0.73
N ARG A 107 -1.96 -11.06 -0.09
CA ARG A 107 -1.73 -12.30 0.67
C ARG A 107 -1.28 -13.45 -0.21
N GLN A 108 -1.82 -13.57 -1.43
CA GLN A 108 -1.37 -14.59 -2.39
C GLN A 108 0.07 -14.32 -2.87
N LEU A 109 0.43 -13.06 -3.11
CA LEU A 109 1.78 -12.68 -3.52
C LEU A 109 2.82 -12.90 -2.43
N LEU A 110 2.42 -12.91 -1.15
CA LEU A 110 3.26 -13.13 0.02
C LEU A 110 3.01 -14.51 0.67
N ASP A 111 2.45 -15.48 -0.06
CA ASP A 111 2.09 -16.79 0.48
C ASP A 111 3.28 -17.57 1.06
N ARG A 112 4.47 -17.34 0.49
CA ARG A 112 5.75 -17.93 0.90
C ARG A 112 6.48 -17.13 1.98
N ALA A 113 6.02 -15.93 2.31
CA ALA A 113 6.63 -15.12 3.35
C ALA A 113 6.38 -15.76 4.72
N LYS A 114 7.44 -15.92 5.52
CA LYS A 114 7.38 -16.37 6.91
C LYS A 114 6.65 -15.35 7.79
N ASP A 115 6.85 -14.06 7.51
CA ASP A 115 6.20 -12.97 8.23
C ASP A 115 5.80 -11.79 7.32
N ALA A 116 4.82 -12.05 6.45
CA ALA A 116 4.27 -11.05 5.52
C ALA A 116 3.88 -9.73 6.19
N GLU A 117 3.28 -9.79 7.38
CA GLU A 117 2.77 -8.60 8.07
C GLU A 117 3.89 -7.69 8.60
N ARG A 118 5.06 -8.26 8.94
CA ARG A 118 6.24 -7.46 9.30
C ARG A 118 6.78 -6.68 8.10
N LEU A 119 6.79 -7.30 6.92
CA LEU A 119 7.16 -6.62 5.67
C LEU A 119 6.17 -5.48 5.35
N LEU A 120 4.87 -5.77 5.44
CA LEU A 120 3.82 -4.76 5.21
C LEU A 120 3.84 -3.63 6.24
N ALA A 121 4.24 -3.90 7.48
CA ALA A 121 4.41 -2.89 8.52
C ALA A 121 5.60 -1.95 8.23
N ALA A 122 6.69 -2.49 7.66
CA ALA A 122 7.86 -1.70 7.27
C ALA A 122 7.54 -0.80 6.07
N VAL A 123 6.74 -1.30 5.12
CA VAL A 123 6.42 -0.58 3.89
C VAL A 123 4.91 -0.66 3.60
N PRO A 124 4.08 0.22 4.22
CA PRO A 124 2.62 0.17 4.09
C PRO A 124 2.09 0.30 2.67
N ALA A 125 2.85 0.93 1.76
CA ALA A 125 2.48 1.02 0.35
C ALA A 125 2.36 -0.36 -0.33
N LEU A 126 3.00 -1.42 0.20
CA LEU A 126 2.92 -2.79 -0.32
C LEU A 126 1.57 -3.47 -0.03
N LEU A 127 0.68 -2.82 0.73
CA LEU A 127 -0.72 -3.23 0.85
C LEU A 127 -1.50 -3.05 -0.47
N GLU A 128 -0.94 -2.34 -1.44
CA GLU A 128 -1.45 -2.30 -2.81
C GLU A 128 -0.75 -3.35 -3.70
N PRO A 129 -1.51 -4.24 -4.38
CA PRO A 129 -0.92 -5.30 -5.20
C PRO A 129 0.02 -4.78 -6.29
N LYS A 130 -0.34 -3.65 -6.91
CA LYS A 130 0.48 -3.02 -7.96
C LYS A 130 1.88 -2.65 -7.43
N ALA A 131 1.94 -2.03 -6.25
CA ALA A 131 3.19 -1.62 -5.63
C ALA A 131 4.01 -2.85 -5.21
N LEU A 132 3.37 -3.86 -4.62
CA LEU A 132 4.03 -5.10 -4.25
C LEU A 132 4.63 -5.83 -5.46
N ILE A 133 3.88 -6.00 -6.54
CA ILE A 133 4.38 -6.63 -7.77
C ILE A 133 5.57 -5.85 -8.33
N SER A 134 5.45 -4.52 -8.39
CA SER A 134 6.54 -3.65 -8.85
C SER A 134 7.83 -3.89 -8.06
N VAL A 135 7.72 -3.93 -6.74
CA VAL A 135 8.83 -4.18 -5.81
C VAL A 135 9.41 -5.60 -5.98
N LEU A 136 8.58 -6.64 -6.01
CA LEU A 136 9.05 -8.01 -6.18
C LEU A 136 9.84 -8.19 -7.48
N ILE A 137 9.37 -7.59 -8.57
CA ILE A 137 10.04 -7.61 -9.86
C ILE A 137 11.37 -6.84 -9.80
N THR A 138 11.35 -5.64 -9.22
CA THR A 138 12.56 -4.82 -9.08
C THR A 138 13.63 -5.53 -8.24
N VAL A 139 13.26 -6.11 -7.10
CA VAL A 139 14.19 -6.88 -6.26
C VAL A 139 14.72 -8.09 -7.01
N THR A 140 13.87 -8.78 -7.76
CA THR A 140 14.30 -9.89 -8.63
C THR A 140 15.39 -9.45 -9.62
N LYS A 141 15.30 -8.24 -10.20
CA LYS A 141 16.34 -7.67 -11.07
C LYS A 141 17.63 -7.39 -10.32
N TRP A 142 17.55 -6.74 -9.16
CA TRP A 142 18.73 -6.39 -8.36
C TRP A 142 19.57 -7.60 -7.99
N TYR A 143 18.93 -8.76 -7.82
CA TYR A 143 19.57 -10.02 -7.48
C TYR A 143 19.63 -11.03 -8.63
N GLN A 144 19.46 -10.57 -9.88
CA GLN A 144 19.67 -11.37 -11.10
C GLN A 144 18.97 -12.74 -11.10
N LEU A 145 17.77 -12.84 -10.52
CA LEU A 145 17.00 -14.10 -10.36
C LEU A 145 17.65 -15.16 -9.46
N GLU A 146 18.78 -14.88 -8.81
CA GLU A 146 19.49 -15.85 -7.99
C GLU A 146 18.88 -16.02 -6.58
N LYS A 147 18.09 -15.04 -6.14
CA LYS A 147 17.42 -15.05 -4.84
C LYS A 147 15.92 -14.86 -5.00
N ASP A 148 15.17 -15.50 -4.11
CA ASP A 148 13.74 -15.21 -3.97
C ASP A 148 13.57 -13.76 -3.47
N PRO A 149 12.84 -12.90 -4.20
CA PRO A 149 12.62 -11.52 -3.77
C PRO A 149 11.92 -11.42 -2.41
N ILE A 150 11.09 -12.39 -2.04
CA ILE A 150 10.41 -12.41 -0.73
C ILE A 150 11.47 -12.60 0.37
N GLU A 151 12.36 -13.59 0.22
CA GLU A 151 13.41 -13.84 1.21
C GLU A 151 14.35 -12.64 1.39
N VAL A 152 14.66 -11.94 0.29
CA VAL A 152 15.45 -10.70 0.34
C VAL A 152 14.74 -9.63 1.15
N LEU A 153 13.45 -9.41 0.89
CA LEU A 153 12.64 -8.42 1.60
C LEU A 153 12.41 -8.78 3.07
N GLU A 154 12.33 -10.06 3.41
CA GLU A 154 12.24 -10.50 4.81
C GLU A 154 13.54 -10.29 5.57
N ALA A 155 14.68 -10.50 4.92
CA ALA A 155 15.99 -10.24 5.50
C ALA A 155 16.25 -8.74 5.71
N ASP A 156 15.71 -7.89 4.84
CA ASP A 156 15.89 -6.43 4.88
C ASP A 156 14.59 -5.68 4.50
N PRO A 157 13.61 -5.57 5.42
CA PRO A 157 12.32 -4.92 5.14
C PRO A 157 12.43 -3.43 4.80
N GLU A 158 13.53 -2.78 5.17
CA GLU A 158 13.79 -1.36 4.90
C GLU A 158 14.43 -1.12 3.53
N LEU A 159 14.81 -2.18 2.81
CA LEU A 159 15.40 -2.10 1.46
C LEU A 159 14.59 -1.22 0.51
N VAL A 160 13.25 -1.37 0.53
CA VAL A 160 12.36 -0.60 -0.34
C VAL A 160 12.37 0.88 0.02
N GLN A 161 12.30 1.21 1.31
CA GLN A 161 12.32 2.60 1.77
C GLN A 161 13.64 3.26 1.39
N ARG A 162 14.78 2.61 1.66
CA ARG A 162 16.09 3.15 1.27
C ARG A 162 16.19 3.35 -0.25
N ALA A 163 15.71 2.39 -1.04
CA ALA A 163 15.70 2.53 -2.49
C ALA A 163 14.85 3.73 -2.95
N GLN A 164 13.71 3.99 -2.31
CA GLN A 164 12.90 5.18 -2.57
C GLN A 164 13.61 6.48 -2.18
N ASP A 165 14.30 6.49 -1.04
CA ASP A 165 15.07 7.66 -0.57
C ASP A 165 16.24 8.03 -1.51
N TYR A 166 16.73 7.06 -2.30
CA TYR A 166 17.76 7.25 -3.33
C TYR A 166 17.18 7.32 -4.76
N ASP A 167 15.89 7.59 -4.91
CA ASP A 167 15.19 7.73 -6.20
C ASP A 167 15.40 6.54 -7.15
N VAL A 168 15.57 5.32 -6.60
CA VAL A 168 15.75 4.12 -7.43
C VAL A 168 14.43 3.82 -8.13
N PRO A 169 14.42 3.72 -9.47
CA PRO A 169 13.19 3.45 -10.20
C PRO A 169 12.71 2.02 -9.93
N PHE A 170 11.42 1.91 -9.60
CA PHE A 170 10.72 0.63 -9.52
C PHE A 170 10.04 0.31 -10.85
N GLU A 171 9.89 -0.99 -11.13
CA GLU A 171 9.41 -1.45 -12.42
C GLU A 171 7.94 -1.07 -12.65
N PRO A 172 7.59 -0.47 -13.80
CA PRO A 172 6.21 -0.15 -14.07
C PRO A 172 5.41 -1.45 -14.28
N VAL A 173 4.27 -1.52 -13.60
CA VAL A 173 3.33 -2.64 -13.69
C VAL A 173 2.00 -2.13 -14.24
N TYR A 174 1.46 -2.88 -15.20
CA TYR A 174 0.22 -2.58 -15.90
C TYR A 174 -0.77 -3.74 -15.69
N ILE A 175 -2.06 -3.44 -15.78
CA ILE A 175 -3.11 -4.45 -15.86
C ILE A 175 -3.61 -4.44 -17.30
N ASP A 176 -3.67 -5.61 -17.95
CA ASP A 176 -4.26 -5.74 -19.28
C ASP A 176 -5.80 -5.70 -19.23
N GLU A 177 -6.45 -5.68 -20.40
CA GLU A 177 -7.92 -5.67 -20.49
C GLU A 177 -8.59 -6.91 -19.87
N GLN A 178 -7.81 -7.99 -19.65
CA GLN A 178 -8.27 -9.25 -19.08
C GLN A 178 -8.02 -9.33 -17.56
N GLY A 179 -7.41 -8.31 -16.97
CA GLY A 179 -7.13 -8.25 -15.54
C GLY A 179 -5.80 -8.89 -15.13
N ASN A 180 -4.95 -9.30 -16.07
CA ASN A 180 -3.64 -9.87 -15.75
C ASN A 180 -2.60 -8.78 -15.57
N TRP A 181 -1.69 -9.01 -14.63
CA TRP A 181 -0.56 -8.12 -14.39
C TRP A 181 0.52 -8.34 -15.44
N SER A 182 0.99 -7.25 -16.01
CA SER A 182 2.10 -7.25 -16.96
C SER A 182 3.18 -6.26 -16.52
N ALA A 183 4.42 -6.68 -16.73
CA ALA A 183 5.61 -5.88 -16.50
C ALA A 183 6.72 -6.41 -17.43
N PRO A 184 7.78 -5.62 -17.70
CA PRO A 184 8.86 -6.05 -18.59
C PRO A 184 9.47 -7.40 -18.23
N LEU A 185 9.52 -7.73 -16.94
CA LEU A 185 10.07 -8.99 -16.43
C LEU A 185 9.06 -10.14 -16.32
N LEU A 186 7.78 -9.84 -16.01
CA LEU A 186 6.73 -10.87 -15.94
C LEU A 186 6.60 -11.62 -17.28
N ASN A 187 6.78 -10.89 -18.38
CA ASN A 187 6.73 -11.42 -19.74
C ASN A 187 8.11 -11.75 -20.33
N TYR A 188 9.19 -11.72 -19.52
CA TYR A 188 10.55 -11.78 -20.04
C TYR A 188 10.78 -13.05 -20.86
N ARG A 189 10.36 -14.21 -20.33
CA ARG A 189 10.52 -15.51 -21.01
C ARG A 189 9.67 -15.62 -22.28
N GLU A 190 8.46 -15.07 -22.26
CA GLU A 190 7.50 -15.19 -23.37
C GLU A 190 7.78 -14.22 -24.51
N LYS A 191 8.41 -13.08 -24.22
CA LYS A 191 8.77 -12.04 -25.21
C LYS A 191 10.26 -12.04 -25.58
N ARG A 192 11.04 -13.08 -25.20
CA ARG A 192 12.45 -13.17 -25.58
C ARG A 192 12.58 -13.27 -27.10
N THR A 193 13.37 -12.38 -27.66
CA THR A 193 13.92 -12.54 -29.01
C THR A 193 14.93 -13.70 -29.02
N ASP A 194 15.13 -14.33 -30.17
CA ASP A 194 15.94 -15.56 -30.25
C ASP A 194 17.41 -15.37 -29.80
N TRP A 195 17.96 -14.16 -30.00
CA TRP A 195 19.32 -13.85 -29.53
C TRP A 195 19.41 -13.70 -28.00
N GLN A 196 18.34 -13.24 -27.33
CA GLN A 196 18.30 -13.19 -25.86
C GLN A 196 18.23 -14.60 -25.27
N LYS A 197 17.44 -15.51 -25.88
CA LYS A 197 17.44 -16.93 -25.51
C LYS A 197 18.82 -17.56 -25.65
N TYR A 198 19.51 -17.26 -26.75
CA TYR A 198 20.87 -17.73 -27.00
C TYR A 198 21.86 -17.26 -25.92
N ILE A 199 21.82 -15.98 -25.52
CA ILE A 199 22.69 -15.45 -24.46
C ILE A 199 22.39 -16.14 -23.12
N ASP A 200 21.12 -16.30 -22.76
CA ASP A 200 20.74 -16.90 -21.48
C ASP A 200 21.14 -18.38 -21.38
N GLN A 201 21.01 -19.13 -22.47
CA GLN A 201 21.46 -20.52 -22.55
C GLN A 201 22.98 -20.64 -22.53
N THR A 202 23.68 -19.73 -23.22
CA THR A 202 25.14 -19.81 -23.39
C THR A 202 25.90 -19.31 -22.16
N PHE A 203 25.42 -18.24 -21.53
CA PHE A 203 26.16 -17.54 -20.48
C PHE A 203 25.56 -17.70 -19.08
N TYR A 204 24.23 -17.83 -18.95
CA TYR A 204 23.54 -17.89 -17.66
C TYR A 204 22.99 -19.28 -17.30
N LYS A 205 23.12 -20.27 -18.20
CA LYS A 205 22.63 -21.66 -18.04
C LYS A 205 21.17 -21.75 -17.60
N GLN A 206 20.35 -20.76 -17.97
CA GLN A 206 18.92 -20.81 -17.75
C GLN A 206 18.25 -21.45 -18.98
N PRO A 207 17.25 -22.34 -18.80
CA PRO A 207 16.53 -22.93 -19.92
C PRO A 207 15.78 -21.88 -20.75
#